data_AF-A0A3D5R301-F1
#
_entry.id   AF-A0A3D5R301-F1
#
_cell.length_a   1.000
_cell.length_b   1.000
_cell.length_c   1.000
_cell.angle_alpha   90.00
_cell.angle_beta   90.00
_cell.angle_gamma   90.00
#
_symmetry.space_group_name_H-M   'P 1'
#
loop_
_entity.id
_entity.type
_entity.pdbx_description
1 polymer ?
#
loop_
_entity_poly.entity_id
_entity_poly.type
_entity_poly.pdbx_seq_one_letter_code
_entity_poly.pdbx_strand_id
1 'polypeptide(L)'
;MRIAIASGKGGTGKTTVSVNLARTMGVPVQLLDCDVEEPNAHLFLVGDRVKEEIVNIPIPQVDEALCDGCGECSKFCEYSAIVTFGTAPLIFPEMCHGCGGCTLVCPKKAISEIGWRIGVVETRRSENITLIGGRLDVGVAMSPPLIRAVKEGMQNDLPAILDAPPGTSCPVIAAIRDTDLVLLVTEPTP
;
A
#
# COMPACT_ATOMS: atom_id res chain seq x y z
N MET A 1 -14.37 -6.67 -14.43
CA MET A 1 -13.56 -7.90 -14.31
C MET A 1 -12.22 -7.54 -13.71
N ARG A 2 -11.87 -8.13 -12.57
CA ARG A 2 -10.65 -7.86 -11.80
C ARG A 2 -9.94 -9.18 -11.54
N ILE A 3 -8.73 -9.33 -12.05
CA ILE A 3 -7.92 -10.56 -11.91
C ILE A 3 -6.67 -10.21 -11.11
N ALA A 4 -6.49 -10.82 -9.95
CA ALA A 4 -5.21 -10.76 -9.24
C ALA A 4 -4.27 -11.86 -9.71
N ILE A 5 -3.00 -11.51 -9.91
CA ILE A 5 -1.90 -12.44 -10.16
C ILE A 5 -1.08 -12.53 -8.87
N ALA A 6 -1.04 -13.71 -8.25
CA ALA A 6 -0.41 -13.89 -6.94
C ALA A 6 0.52 -15.12 -6.91
N SER A 7 1.38 -15.23 -5.90
CA SER A 7 2.33 -16.33 -5.75
C SER A 7 2.75 -16.50 -4.29
N GLY A 8 3.16 -17.71 -3.91
CA GLY A 8 3.66 -17.98 -2.56
C GLY A 8 5.06 -17.42 -2.27
N LYS A 9 5.88 -17.20 -3.29
CA LYS A 9 7.26 -16.68 -3.17
C LYS A 9 7.60 -15.65 -4.24
N GLY A 10 8.65 -14.87 -4.00
CA GLY A 10 9.26 -13.99 -5.02
C GLY A 10 9.86 -14.79 -6.18
N GLY A 11 9.99 -14.15 -7.34
CA GLY A 11 10.69 -14.74 -8.49
C GLY A 11 9.93 -15.82 -9.29
N THR A 12 8.65 -16.09 -9.02
CA THR A 12 7.87 -17.11 -9.78
C THR A 12 7.41 -16.63 -11.17
N GLY A 13 7.68 -15.39 -11.55
CA GLY A 13 7.27 -14.81 -12.83
C GLY A 13 5.87 -14.17 -12.84
N LYS A 14 5.33 -13.77 -11.68
CA LYS A 14 4.04 -13.04 -11.57
C LYS A 14 3.94 -11.86 -12.53
N THR A 15 4.87 -10.90 -12.43
CA THR A 15 4.88 -9.70 -13.27
C THR A 15 4.92 -10.05 -14.76
N THR A 16 5.70 -11.07 -15.14
CA THR A 16 5.73 -11.55 -16.53
C THR A 16 4.34 -11.99 -16.98
N VAL A 17 3.62 -12.76 -16.17
CA VAL A 17 2.23 -13.16 -16.45
C VAL A 17 1.31 -11.94 -16.47
N SER A 18 1.39 -11.05 -15.49
CA SER A 18 0.58 -9.83 -15.36
C SER A 18 0.70 -8.92 -16.60
N VAL A 19 1.93 -8.62 -17.02
CA VAL A 19 2.23 -7.77 -18.18
C VAL A 19 1.78 -8.41 -19.49
N ASN A 20 2.06 -9.71 -19.69
CA ASN A 20 1.65 -10.38 -20.92
C ASN A 20 0.13 -10.57 -21.01
N LEU A 21 -0.55 -10.83 -19.89
CA LEU A 21 -2.01 -10.88 -19.85
C LEU A 21 -2.61 -9.53 -20.22
N ALA A 22 -2.05 -8.42 -19.74
CA ALA A 22 -2.47 -7.07 -20.13
C ALA A 22 -2.26 -6.81 -21.63
N ARG A 23 -1.06 -7.14 -22.16
CA ARG A 23 -0.70 -6.96 -23.58
C ARG A 23 -1.58 -7.76 -24.53
N THR A 24 -1.99 -8.97 -24.14
CA THR A 24 -2.75 -9.89 -25.00
C THR A 24 -4.26 -9.74 -24.87
N MET A 25 -4.77 -8.91 -23.94
CA MET A 25 -6.20 -8.77 -23.68
C MET A 25 -6.99 -8.15 -24.86
N GLY A 26 -6.33 -7.45 -25.78
CA GLY A 26 -6.94 -6.94 -27.02
C GLY A 26 -7.97 -5.81 -26.85
N VAL A 27 -8.21 -5.37 -25.62
CA VAL A 27 -9.06 -4.22 -25.26
C VAL A 27 -8.30 -3.30 -24.30
N PRO A 28 -8.74 -2.04 -24.10
CA PRO A 28 -8.17 -1.19 -23.07
C PRO A 28 -8.23 -1.89 -21.70
N VAL A 29 -7.10 -1.92 -20.98
CA VAL A 29 -6.94 -2.63 -19.72
C VAL A 29 -6.11 -1.82 -18.75
N GLN A 30 -6.34 -2.02 -17.46
CA GLN A 30 -5.54 -1.45 -16.39
C GLN A 30 -4.66 -2.53 -15.78
N LEU A 31 -3.36 -2.24 -15.65
CA LEU A 31 -2.43 -3.06 -14.88
C LEU A 31 -2.08 -2.30 -13.60
N LEU A 32 -2.41 -2.87 -12.45
CA LEU A 32 -2.09 -2.33 -11.15
C LEU A 32 -0.88 -3.07 -10.59
N ASP A 33 0.26 -2.41 -10.52
CA ASP A 33 1.48 -2.93 -9.87
C ASP A 33 1.33 -2.73 -8.35
N CYS A 34 0.81 -3.75 -7.68
CA CYS A 34 0.56 -3.76 -6.23
C CYS A 34 1.77 -4.27 -5.45
N ASP A 35 2.86 -4.70 -6.11
CA ASP A 35 4.13 -5.01 -5.44
C ASP A 35 4.91 -3.71 -5.18
N VAL A 36 4.36 -2.89 -4.28
CA VAL A 36 4.82 -1.50 -4.08
C VAL A 36 6.19 -1.39 -3.41
N GLU A 37 6.72 -2.49 -2.88
CA GLU A 37 8.05 -2.58 -2.30
C GLU A 37 9.11 -2.79 -3.40
N GLU A 38 8.79 -3.61 -4.41
CA GLU A 38 9.69 -3.91 -5.54
C GLU A 38 8.97 -3.75 -6.90
N PRO A 39 8.37 -2.58 -7.20
CA PRO A 39 7.55 -2.40 -8.39
C PRO A 39 8.42 -2.50 -9.65
N ASN A 40 7.99 -3.28 -10.63
CA ASN A 40 8.82 -3.63 -11.79
C ASN A 40 8.03 -3.72 -13.11
N ALA A 41 6.70 -3.61 -13.09
CA ALA A 41 5.90 -3.66 -14.32
C ALA A 41 6.26 -2.53 -15.30
N HIS A 42 6.65 -1.37 -14.77
CA HIS A 42 7.08 -0.20 -15.54
C HIS A 42 8.36 -0.45 -16.36
N LEU A 43 9.17 -1.46 -16.01
CA LEU A 43 10.35 -1.85 -16.80
C LEU A 43 9.99 -2.52 -18.12
N PHE A 44 8.82 -3.18 -18.17
CA PHE A 44 8.32 -3.87 -19.37
C PHE A 44 7.32 -3.04 -20.18
N LEU A 45 6.67 -2.08 -19.53
CA LEU A 45 5.70 -1.17 -20.14
C LEU A 45 6.25 0.24 -20.21
N VAL A 46 7.14 0.46 -21.17
CA VAL A 46 7.64 1.81 -21.48
C VAL A 46 6.48 2.63 -22.02
N GLY A 47 6.18 3.73 -21.33
CA GLY A 47 5.05 4.60 -21.63
C GLY A 47 5.18 5.94 -20.93
N ASP A 48 4.37 6.89 -21.38
CA ASP A 48 4.40 8.25 -20.88
C ASP A 48 3.85 8.32 -19.46
N ARG A 49 4.56 9.03 -18.58
CA ARG A 49 4.09 9.32 -17.24
C ARG A 49 2.96 10.34 -17.32
N VAL A 50 1.79 9.95 -16.83
CA VAL A 50 0.57 10.77 -16.83
C VAL A 50 0.44 11.55 -15.53
N LYS A 51 0.71 10.89 -14.40
CA LYS A 51 0.48 11.44 -13.05
C LYS A 51 1.40 10.78 -12.04
N GLU A 52 1.77 11.53 -11.00
CA GLU A 52 2.32 10.98 -9.75
C GLU A 52 1.68 11.70 -8.57
N GLU A 53 1.32 10.94 -7.54
CA GLU A 53 0.67 11.44 -6.34
C GLU A 53 1.41 10.95 -5.11
N ILE A 54 1.58 11.86 -4.14
CA ILE A 54 2.13 11.51 -2.83
C ILE A 54 1.04 10.84 -2.02
N VAL A 55 1.35 9.68 -1.44
CA VAL A 55 0.45 9.00 -0.51
C VAL A 55 0.95 9.23 0.91
N ASN A 56 0.03 9.69 1.75
CA ASN A 56 0.29 9.89 3.18
C ASN A 56 -0.64 9.01 4.01
N ILE A 57 -0.19 8.64 5.21
CA ILE A 57 -1.05 8.11 6.28
C ILE A 57 -1.15 9.12 7.41
N PRO A 58 -2.26 9.17 8.15
CA PRO A 58 -2.34 9.99 9.35
C PRO A 58 -1.46 9.39 10.45
N ILE A 59 -0.63 10.21 11.09
CA ILE A 59 0.14 9.81 12.27
C ILE A 59 -0.16 10.77 13.44
N PRO A 60 -0.01 10.32 14.70
CA PRO A 60 -0.22 11.20 15.84
C PRO A 60 0.88 12.26 15.96
N GLN A 61 0.44 13.49 16.21
CA GLN A 61 1.24 14.60 16.70
C GLN A 61 0.73 14.97 18.10
N VAL A 62 1.63 15.02 19.07
CA VAL A 62 1.29 15.34 20.47
C VAL A 62 1.49 16.84 20.71
N ASP A 63 0.48 17.48 21.28
CA ASP A 63 0.59 18.80 21.90
C ASP A 63 1.06 18.63 23.36
N GLU A 64 2.33 18.92 23.61
CA GLU A 64 2.95 18.80 24.94
C GLU A 64 2.33 19.74 25.98
N ALA A 65 1.71 20.85 25.57
CA ALA A 65 1.06 21.78 26.50
C ALA A 65 -0.24 21.21 27.08
N LEU A 66 -0.90 20.30 26.35
CA LEU A 66 -2.13 19.63 26.77
C LEU A 66 -1.87 18.24 27.37
N CYS A 67 -0.76 17.61 27.02
CA CYS A 67 -0.44 16.26 27.44
C CYS A 67 -0.01 16.22 28.91
N ASP A 68 -0.64 15.35 29.69
CA ASP A 68 -0.29 15.09 31.10
C ASP A 68 0.52 13.79 31.28
N GLY A 69 0.92 13.13 30.19
CA GLY A 69 1.69 11.88 30.25
C GLY A 69 0.90 10.66 30.77
N CYS A 70 -0.44 10.69 30.78
CA CYS A 70 -1.27 9.59 31.32
C CYS A 70 -1.07 8.23 30.63
N GLY A 71 -0.63 8.23 29.37
CA GLY A 71 -0.23 7.04 28.63
C GLY A 71 -1.34 6.18 28.03
N GLU A 72 -2.60 6.62 28.05
CA GLU A 72 -3.72 5.88 27.44
C GLU A 72 -3.51 5.60 25.94
N CYS A 73 -2.89 6.54 25.21
CA CYS A 73 -2.52 6.34 23.82
C CYS A 73 -1.49 5.21 23.61
N SER A 74 -0.54 5.05 24.54
CA SER A 74 0.48 3.99 24.49
C SER A 74 -0.13 2.63 24.84
N LYS A 75 -0.98 2.57 25.87
CA LYS A 75 -1.71 1.34 26.25
C LYS A 75 -2.62 0.82 25.15
N PHE A 76 -3.24 1.73 24.39
CA PHE A 76 -4.08 1.38 23.25
C PHE A 76 -3.27 0.88 22.04
N CYS A 77 -2.01 1.30 21.90
CA CYS A 77 -1.24 1.07 20.68
C CYS A 77 -0.69 -0.37 20.61
N GLU A 78 -1.46 -1.27 20.00
CA GLU A 78 -1.05 -2.66 19.74
C GLU A 78 0.23 -2.79 18.91
N TYR A 79 0.57 -1.75 18.13
CA TYR A 79 1.77 -1.70 17.30
C TYR A 79 3.00 -1.16 18.03
N SER A 80 2.87 -0.75 19.29
CA SER A 80 3.96 -0.12 20.06
C SER A 80 4.58 1.11 19.39
N ALA A 81 3.82 1.78 18.52
CA ALA A 81 4.25 3.01 17.83
C ALA A 81 4.24 4.24 18.75
N ILE A 82 3.71 4.10 19.97
CA ILE A 82 3.61 5.15 20.97
C ILE A 82 4.12 4.60 22.30
N VAL A 83 5.16 5.21 22.85
CA VAL A 83 5.76 4.81 24.14
C VAL A 83 5.77 6.01 25.07
N THR A 84 5.41 5.82 26.34
CA THR A 84 5.46 6.87 27.37
C THR A 84 6.06 6.34 28.66
N PHE A 85 6.79 7.20 29.37
CA PHE A 85 7.38 6.92 30.68
C PHE A 85 6.86 7.89 31.75
N GLY A 86 5.58 8.28 31.64
CA GLY A 86 4.98 9.32 32.51
C GLY A 86 5.31 10.75 32.04
N THR A 87 5.78 10.89 30.81
CA THR A 87 6.09 12.17 30.14
C THR A 87 5.36 12.22 28.79
N ALA A 88 5.57 13.29 28.02
CA ALA A 88 5.13 13.36 26.63
C ALA A 88 5.50 12.07 25.87
N PRO A 89 4.54 11.42 25.18
CA PRO A 89 4.80 10.18 24.44
C PRO A 89 5.81 10.36 23.31
N LEU A 90 6.70 9.39 23.18
CA LEU A 90 7.56 9.21 22.01
C LEU A 90 6.77 8.47 20.94
N ILE A 91 6.76 9.01 19.73
CA ILE A 91 6.09 8.43 18.57
C ILE A 91 7.16 7.82 17.66
N PHE A 92 6.91 6.58 17.20
CA PHE A 92 7.68 5.86 16.19
C PHE A 92 6.81 5.70 14.93
N PRO A 93 6.84 6.68 14.02
CA PRO A 93 5.84 6.73 12.96
C PRO A 93 6.01 5.61 11.93
N GLU A 94 7.21 5.05 11.79
CA GLU A 94 7.50 3.88 10.96
C GLU A 94 6.73 2.63 11.41
N MET A 95 6.34 2.59 12.68
CA MET A 95 5.51 1.52 13.28
C MET A 95 4.03 1.91 13.35
N CYS A 96 3.66 3.15 13.00
CA CYS A 96 2.31 3.67 13.22
C CYS A 96 1.37 3.32 12.05
N HIS A 97 0.36 2.48 12.31
CA HIS A 97 -0.61 2.06 11.28
C HIS A 97 -1.65 3.11 10.88
N GLY A 98 -1.56 4.34 11.41
CA GLY A 98 -2.49 5.42 11.11
C GLY A 98 -3.96 5.10 11.37
N CYS A 99 -4.25 4.30 12.40
CA CYS A 99 -5.62 3.90 12.74
C CYS A 99 -6.42 4.99 13.49
N GLY A 100 -5.78 6.08 13.91
CA GLY A 100 -6.39 7.20 14.64
C GLY A 100 -6.89 6.89 16.05
N GLY A 101 -6.77 5.65 16.52
CA GLY A 101 -7.33 5.27 17.82
C GLY A 101 -6.68 6.00 19.01
N CYS A 102 -5.39 6.35 18.92
CA CYS A 102 -4.71 7.16 19.94
C CYS A 102 -5.35 8.56 20.11
N THR A 103 -5.80 9.19 19.03
CA THR A 103 -6.57 10.44 19.03
C THR A 103 -7.89 10.26 19.79
N LEU A 104 -8.58 9.15 19.54
CA LEU A 104 -9.89 8.85 20.16
C LEU A 104 -9.79 8.55 21.66
N VAL A 105 -8.75 7.84 22.10
CA VAL A 105 -8.60 7.46 23.52
C VAL A 105 -7.95 8.54 24.38
N CYS A 106 -7.39 9.61 23.79
CA CYS A 106 -6.70 10.64 24.55
C CYS A 106 -7.70 11.49 25.37
N PRO A 107 -7.71 11.39 26.72
CA PRO A 107 -8.67 12.12 27.54
C PRO A 107 -8.45 13.64 27.53
N LYS A 108 -7.20 14.07 27.29
CA LYS A 108 -6.81 15.48 27.21
C LYS A 108 -7.00 16.09 25.83
N LYS A 109 -7.36 15.28 24.82
CA LYS A 109 -7.39 15.70 23.40
C LYS A 109 -6.06 16.35 22.97
N ALA A 110 -4.95 15.84 23.50
CA ALA A 110 -3.61 16.33 23.24
C ALA A 110 -2.98 15.72 21.98
N ILE A 111 -3.73 14.91 21.21
CA ILE A 111 -3.23 14.24 20.01
C ILE A 111 -4.06 14.73 18.82
N SER A 112 -3.38 15.22 17.79
CA SER A 112 -3.93 15.50 16.47
C SER A 112 -3.26 14.61 15.42
N GLU A 113 -3.83 14.52 14.22
CA GLU A 113 -3.25 13.75 13.11
C GLU A 113 -2.59 14.66 12.08
N ILE A 114 -1.37 14.29 11.67
CA ILE A 114 -0.65 14.94 10.56
C ILE A 114 -0.36 13.91 9.46
N GLY A 115 -0.21 14.37 8.23
CA GLY A 115 0.16 13.49 7.11
C GLY A 115 1.63 13.08 7.19
N TRP A 116 1.88 11.77 7.22
CA TRP A 116 3.21 11.18 7.04
C TRP A 116 3.29 10.51 5.68
N ARG A 117 4.28 10.91 4.89
CA ARG A 117 4.52 10.38 3.55
C ARG A 117 5.01 8.93 3.60
N ILE A 118 4.34 8.05 2.87
CA ILE A 118 4.70 6.63 2.78
C ILE A 118 5.20 6.19 1.40
N GLY A 119 4.96 7.00 0.36
CA GLY A 119 5.36 6.66 -0.99
C GLY A 119 4.61 7.48 -2.04
N VAL A 120 4.62 6.96 -3.27
CA VAL A 120 3.89 7.55 -4.39
C VAL A 120 3.08 6.51 -5.15
N VAL A 121 1.99 6.96 -5.77
CA VAL A 121 1.31 6.23 -6.84
C VAL A 121 1.61 6.95 -8.14
N GLU A 122 2.08 6.21 -9.14
CA GLU A 122 2.40 6.70 -10.47
C GLU A 122 1.47 6.06 -11.50
N THR A 123 0.94 6.87 -12.40
CA THR A 123 0.16 6.40 -13.55
C THR A 123 0.93 6.62 -14.83
N ARG A 124 1.05 5.58 -15.64
CA ARG A 124 1.65 5.60 -16.98
C ARG A 124 0.68 5.06 -18.01
N ARG A 125 0.83 5.52 -19.25
CA ARG A 125 0.10 4.99 -20.39
C ARG A 125 1.06 4.39 -21.40
N SER A 126 0.86 3.11 -21.71
CA SER A 126 1.62 2.38 -22.74
C SER A 126 0.60 1.71 -23.66
N GLU A 127 0.46 2.23 -24.89
CA GLU A 127 -0.54 1.77 -25.86
C GLU A 127 -1.98 1.76 -25.28
N ASN A 128 -2.61 0.58 -25.21
CA ASN A 128 -3.95 0.35 -24.64
C ASN A 128 -3.92 0.00 -23.14
N ILE A 129 -2.75 0.04 -22.49
CA ILE A 129 -2.57 -0.31 -21.08
C ILE A 129 -2.39 0.97 -20.25
N THR A 130 -3.20 1.11 -19.21
CA THR A 130 -2.97 2.07 -18.13
C THR A 130 -2.28 1.35 -16.98
N LEU A 131 -1.01 1.67 -16.74
CA LEU A 131 -0.24 1.14 -15.62
C LEU A 131 -0.40 2.07 -14.43
N ILE A 132 -0.86 1.54 -13.29
CA ILE A 132 -0.95 2.25 -12.02
C ILE A 132 -0.05 1.51 -11.05
N GLY A 133 1.08 2.09 -10.65
CA GLY A 133 2.05 1.45 -9.78
C GLY A 133 2.30 2.24 -8.51
N GLY A 134 2.44 1.55 -7.38
CA GLY A 134 2.89 2.16 -6.13
C GLY A 134 4.39 2.01 -5.96
N ARG A 135 5.04 2.99 -5.34
CA ARG A 135 6.43 2.88 -4.89
C ARG A 135 6.53 3.39 -3.46
N LEU A 136 6.84 2.47 -2.55
CA LEU A 136 7.01 2.74 -1.13
C LEU A 136 8.32 3.53 -0.89
N ASP A 137 8.32 4.45 0.06
CA ASP A 137 9.53 5.15 0.47
C ASP A 137 10.42 4.23 1.34
N VAL A 138 11.74 4.39 1.23
CA VAL A 138 12.70 3.57 1.99
C VAL A 138 12.52 3.78 3.49
N GLY A 139 12.47 2.69 4.24
CA GLY A 139 12.30 2.72 5.71
C GLY A 139 10.84 2.66 6.18
N VAL A 140 9.88 2.73 5.26
CA VAL A 140 8.46 2.51 5.59
C VAL A 140 8.16 1.01 5.58
N ALA A 141 7.62 0.49 6.68
CA ALA A 141 7.38 -0.95 6.82
C ALA A 141 5.97 -1.41 6.35
N MET A 142 5.05 -0.48 6.08
CA MET A 142 3.67 -0.81 5.73
C MET A 142 3.32 -0.51 4.28
N SER A 143 3.29 -1.56 3.47
CA SER A 143 2.79 -1.52 2.10
C SER A 143 1.25 -1.52 1.94
N PRO A 144 0.40 -2.09 2.83
CA PRO A 144 -1.05 -2.17 2.58
C PRO A 144 -1.78 -0.84 2.32
N PRO A 145 -1.48 0.27 3.03
CA PRO A 145 -2.09 1.57 2.70
C PRO A 145 -1.74 2.06 1.29
N LEU A 146 -0.49 1.86 0.84
CA LEU A 146 -0.08 2.25 -0.50
C LEU A 146 -0.72 1.35 -1.57
N ILE A 147 -0.86 0.05 -1.31
CA ILE A 147 -1.59 -0.88 -2.19
C ILE A 147 -3.06 -0.45 -2.36
N ARG A 148 -3.71 0.01 -1.28
CA ARG A 148 -5.08 0.56 -1.37
C ARG A 148 -5.12 1.82 -2.23
N ALA A 149 -4.16 2.73 -2.07
CA ALA A 149 -4.07 3.93 -2.90
C ALA A 149 -3.86 3.60 -4.40
N VAL A 150 -3.06 2.57 -4.74
CA VAL A 150 -2.95 2.06 -6.11
C VAL A 150 -4.32 1.59 -6.64
N LYS A 151 -5.07 0.85 -5.82
CA LYS A 151 -6.41 0.34 -6.19
C LYS A 151 -7.47 1.43 -6.30
N GLU A 152 -7.37 2.51 -5.53
CA GLU A 152 -8.26 3.68 -5.62
C GLU A 152 -8.13 4.40 -6.96
N GLY A 153 -6.98 4.30 -7.63
CA GLY A 153 -6.77 4.82 -8.99
C GLY A 153 -7.47 4.03 -10.10
N MET A 154 -8.05 2.87 -9.79
CA MET A 154 -8.68 1.98 -10.77
C MET A 154 -10.03 2.51 -11.25
N GLN A 155 -10.23 2.50 -12.57
CA GLN A 155 -11.52 2.75 -13.21
C GLN A 155 -12.38 1.48 -13.25
N ASN A 156 -13.66 1.56 -12.88
CA ASN A 156 -14.52 0.37 -12.72
C ASN A 156 -15.04 -0.22 -14.04
N ASP A 157 -15.03 0.56 -15.12
CA ASP A 157 -15.53 0.21 -16.45
C ASP A 157 -14.51 -0.52 -17.33
N LEU A 158 -13.25 -0.58 -16.88
CA LEU A 158 -12.18 -1.28 -17.59
C LEU A 158 -11.79 -2.59 -16.87
N PRO A 159 -11.39 -3.63 -17.62
CA PRO A 159 -10.70 -4.78 -17.04
C PRO A 159 -9.46 -4.35 -16.25
N ALA A 160 -9.22 -5.01 -15.11
CA ALA A 160 -8.08 -4.73 -14.26
C ALA A 160 -7.30 -6.02 -13.93
N ILE A 161 -5.98 -5.95 -14.07
CA ILE A 161 -5.03 -6.99 -13.67
C ILE A 161 -4.24 -6.42 -12.49
N LEU A 162 -4.20 -7.13 -11.37
CA LEU A 162 -3.49 -6.70 -10.16
C LEU A 162 -2.27 -7.61 -9.97
N ASP A 163 -1.06 -7.08 -10.18
CA ASP A 163 0.19 -7.78 -9.88
C ASP A 163 0.44 -7.70 -8.38
N ALA A 164 0.11 -8.77 -7.65
CA ALA A 164 0.18 -8.78 -6.20
C ALA A 164 1.63 -8.99 -5.71
N PRO A 165 1.99 -8.51 -4.51
CA PRO A 165 3.27 -8.85 -3.89
C PRO A 165 3.36 -10.36 -3.62
N PRO A 166 4.57 -10.93 -3.44
CA PRO A 166 4.74 -12.33 -3.09
C PRO A 166 4.26 -12.65 -1.67
N GLY A 167 3.88 -13.91 -1.43
CA GLY A 167 3.63 -14.45 -0.09
C GLY A 167 2.14 -14.63 0.24
N THR A 168 1.81 -14.55 1.52
CA THR A 168 0.46 -14.79 2.06
C THR A 168 0.04 -13.78 3.13
N SER A 169 0.83 -12.72 3.30
CA SER A 169 0.66 -11.72 4.37
C SER A 169 -0.31 -10.59 3.98
N CYS A 170 -0.45 -9.59 4.86
CA CYS A 170 -1.37 -8.46 4.68
C CYS A 170 -1.27 -7.73 3.32
N PRO A 171 -0.07 -7.50 2.73
CA PRO A 171 0.06 -6.88 1.41
C PRO A 171 -0.65 -7.68 0.30
N VAL A 172 -0.52 -9.01 0.32
CA VAL A 172 -1.22 -9.90 -0.62
C VAL A 172 -2.72 -9.80 -0.43
N ILE A 173 -3.19 -9.85 0.81
CA ILE A 173 -4.63 -9.69 1.12
C ILE A 173 -5.15 -8.32 0.64
N ALA A 174 -4.39 -7.24 0.83
CA ALA A 174 -4.77 -5.91 0.37
C ALA A 174 -4.89 -5.84 -1.17
N ALA A 175 -3.99 -6.49 -1.89
CA ALA A 175 -4.02 -6.56 -3.35
C ALA A 175 -5.24 -7.36 -3.84
N ILE A 176 -5.40 -8.61 -3.36
CA ILE A 176 -6.41 -9.54 -3.90
C ILE A 176 -7.85 -9.28 -3.43
N ARG A 177 -8.06 -8.49 -2.36
CA ARG A 177 -9.40 -8.15 -1.88
C ARG A 177 -10.23 -7.51 -3.00
N ASP A 178 -11.52 -7.84 -3.10
CA ASP A 178 -12.44 -7.28 -4.10
C ASP A 178 -12.08 -7.61 -5.57
N THR A 179 -11.32 -8.69 -5.80
CA THR A 179 -11.07 -9.26 -7.14
C THR A 179 -12.05 -10.38 -7.45
N ASP A 180 -12.34 -10.56 -8.75
CA ASP A 180 -13.27 -11.60 -9.23
C ASP A 180 -12.58 -12.96 -9.37
N LEU A 181 -11.27 -12.95 -9.64
CA LEU A 181 -10.45 -14.13 -9.84
C LEU A 181 -9.04 -13.91 -9.30
N VAL A 182 -8.45 -14.95 -8.70
CA VAL A 182 -7.03 -15.00 -8.34
C VAL A 182 -6.36 -16.08 -9.17
N LEU A 183 -5.36 -15.71 -9.98
CA LEU A 183 -4.50 -16.62 -10.72
C LEU A 183 -3.18 -16.79 -9.94
N LEU A 184 -2.92 -18.02 -9.49
CA LEU A 184 -1.71 -18.35 -8.75
C LEU A 184 -0.61 -18.78 -9.71
N VAL A 185 0.49 -18.02 -9.73
CA VAL A 185 1.70 -18.33 -10.48
C VAL A 185 2.65 -19.09 -9.58
N THR A 186 2.84 -20.38 -9.89
CA THR A 186 3.77 -21.26 -9.19
C THR A 186 4.91 -21.67 -10.12
N GLU A 187 6.04 -21.93 -9.50
CA GLU A 187 7.18 -22.63 -10.08
C GLU A 187 7.16 -24.06 -9.52
N PRO A 188 7.63 -25.09 -10.27
CA PRO A 188 7.92 -26.37 -9.67
C PRO A 188 9.06 -26.21 -8.67
N THR A 189 8.72 -26.13 -7.38
CA THR A 189 9.72 -26.24 -6.31
C THR A 189 10.30 -27.67 -6.36
N PRO A 190 11.63 -27.87 -6.27
CA PRO A 190 12.20 -29.17 -5.95
C PRO A 190 11.65 -29.71 -4.62
#